data_AF-A0A2S9XAW6-F1
#
_entry.id   AF-A0A2S9XAW6-F1
#
_cell.length_a   1.000
_cell.length_b   1.000
_cell.length_c   1.000
_cell.angle_alpha   90.00
_cell.angle_beta   90.00
_cell.angle_gamma   90.00
#
_symmetry.space_group_name_H-M   'P 1'
#
loop_
_entity.id
_entity.type
_entity.pdbx_description
1 polymer ?
#
loop_
_entity_poly.entity_id
_entity_poly.type
_entity_poly.pdbx_seq_one_letter_code
_entity_poly.pdbx_strand_id
1 'polypeptide(L)'
;MSDTDTDTGPGETKRKMGMFAGFWLLVGLACLGVTVLSAVNTAFDLNLALATRGSPGTPLPSHWEEVGGLAAGSILLIGLSLFGSKVANMFRDAKGKPALRVGILVGALALLLMVGRGLQVMALTMTYGSMLAYYCTDVGSIEDVEDELDGATPEALDRCLDRTAQWDRHDLLDTIIGAGANFKDETSEHRSCVLTSDVSLEYVNKALELGATPGNCGDTLAVIQRKVLTAQPGSDEETAQIVQALLDAGWSADATDEDNPKHALAIAREDGLGATAAVLEAAGASEEG
;
A
#
# COMPACT_ATOMS: atom_id res chain seq x y z
N MET A 1 -39.67 -15.52 -52.76
CA MET A 1 -38.48 -14.99 -52.08
C MET A 1 -38.96 -14.01 -51.04
N SER A 2 -39.06 -14.51 -49.81
CA SER A 2 -39.45 -13.73 -48.64
C SER A 2 -38.15 -13.56 -47.85
N ASP A 3 -37.60 -12.35 -47.84
CA ASP A 3 -36.56 -12.01 -46.88
C ASP A 3 -37.03 -10.80 -46.07
N THR A 4 -37.30 -11.16 -44.83
CA THR A 4 -37.64 -10.42 -43.62
C THR A 4 -36.77 -9.18 -43.39
N ASP A 5 -37.41 -8.02 -43.45
CA ASP A 5 -37.00 -6.82 -42.72
C ASP A 5 -37.11 -7.11 -41.21
N THR A 6 -35.97 -7.16 -40.52
CA THR A 6 -35.95 -7.12 -39.05
C THR A 6 -35.91 -5.67 -38.60
N ASP A 7 -37.10 -5.08 -38.51
CA ASP A 7 -37.38 -3.84 -37.81
C ASP A 7 -37.06 -4.01 -36.32
N THR A 8 -35.84 -3.70 -35.93
CA THR A 8 -35.46 -3.54 -34.51
C THR A 8 -35.86 -2.13 -34.08
N GLY A 9 -37.16 -1.98 -33.79
CA GLY A 9 -37.75 -0.71 -33.42
C GLY A 9 -37.09 -0.05 -32.20
N PRO A 10 -37.17 1.29 -32.07
CA PRO A 10 -36.53 2.09 -31.02
C PRO A 10 -37.01 1.81 -29.58
N GLY A 11 -37.94 0.86 -29.39
CA GLY A 11 -38.41 0.38 -28.09
C GLY A 11 -37.54 -0.69 -27.46
N GLU A 12 -36.82 -1.49 -28.26
CA GLU A 12 -36.07 -2.65 -27.74
C GLU A 12 -34.76 -2.24 -27.05
N THR A 13 -34.07 -1.23 -27.58
CA THR A 13 -32.83 -0.66 -27.02
C THR A 13 -33.09 0.06 -25.69
N LYS A 14 -34.23 0.74 -25.53
CA LYS A 14 -34.64 1.37 -24.27
C LYS A 14 -34.90 0.36 -23.15
N ARG A 15 -35.46 -0.81 -23.46
CA ARG A 15 -35.68 -1.89 -22.48
C ARG A 15 -34.37 -2.50 -22.01
N LYS A 16 -33.43 -2.76 -22.92
CA LYS A 16 -32.14 -3.38 -22.60
C LYS A 16 -31.28 -2.49 -21.69
N MET A 17 -31.19 -1.18 -21.96
CA MET A 17 -30.40 -0.24 -21.13
C MET A 17 -30.98 -0.05 -19.72
N GLY A 18 -32.30 0.00 -19.56
CA GLY A 18 -32.94 0.07 -18.23
C GLY A 18 -32.80 -1.22 -17.42
N MET A 19 -32.77 -2.37 -18.09
CA MET A 19 -32.58 -3.68 -17.46
C MET A 19 -31.15 -3.85 -16.91
N PHE A 20 -30.13 -3.37 -17.62
CA PHE A 20 -28.74 -3.41 -17.14
C PHE A 20 -28.51 -2.52 -15.90
N ALA A 21 -29.02 -1.29 -15.90
CA ALA A 21 -28.89 -0.40 -14.73
C ALA A 21 -29.68 -0.95 -13.52
N GLY A 22 -30.86 -1.53 -13.74
CA GLY A 22 -31.63 -2.20 -12.69
C GLY A 22 -30.92 -3.44 -12.13
N PHE A 23 -30.26 -4.22 -12.98
CA PHE A 23 -29.48 -5.39 -12.55
C PHE A 23 -28.32 -5.00 -11.63
N TRP A 24 -27.51 -4.01 -12.01
CA TRP A 24 -26.38 -3.56 -11.18
C TRP A 24 -26.82 -2.94 -9.85
N LEU A 25 -27.96 -2.25 -9.83
CA LEU A 25 -28.54 -1.73 -8.59
C LEU A 25 -29.00 -2.86 -7.66
N LEU A 26 -29.61 -3.92 -8.21
CA LEU A 26 -29.98 -5.10 -7.42
C LEU A 26 -28.75 -5.85 -6.90
N VAL A 27 -27.71 -6.00 -7.71
CA VAL A 27 -26.42 -6.58 -7.27
C VAL A 27 -25.83 -5.74 -6.14
N GLY A 28 -25.78 -4.41 -6.29
CA GLY A 28 -25.30 -3.51 -5.24
C GLY A 28 -26.12 -3.61 -3.94
N LEU A 29 -27.44 -3.69 -4.02
CA LEU A 29 -28.30 -3.90 -2.84
C LEU A 29 -28.11 -5.27 -2.20
N ALA A 30 -27.92 -6.32 -2.99
CA ALA A 30 -27.64 -7.66 -2.49
C ALA A 30 -26.29 -7.70 -1.76
N CYS A 31 -25.24 -7.12 -2.35
CA CYS A 31 -23.92 -6.98 -1.72
C CYS A 31 -23.98 -6.12 -0.44
N LEU A 32 -24.80 -5.06 -0.42
CA LEU A 32 -25.04 -4.27 0.79
C LEU A 32 -25.71 -5.11 1.89
N GLY A 33 -26.67 -5.96 1.52
CA GLY A 33 -27.30 -6.92 2.44
C GLY A 33 -26.29 -7.91 3.01
N VAL A 34 -25.40 -8.45 2.17
CA VAL A 34 -24.29 -9.31 2.62
C VAL A 34 -23.35 -8.54 3.54
N THR A 35 -23.01 -7.29 3.24
CA THR A 35 -22.17 -6.43 4.07
C THR A 35 -22.73 -6.29 5.50
N VAL A 36 -24.03 -6.01 5.63
CA VAL A 36 -24.67 -5.89 6.96
C VAL A 36 -24.60 -7.22 7.72
N LEU A 37 -24.83 -8.34 7.05
CA LEU A 37 -24.70 -9.67 7.66
C LEU A 37 -23.26 -9.98 8.07
N SER A 38 -22.27 -9.58 7.27
CA SER A 38 -20.85 -9.73 7.59
C SER A 38 -20.42 -8.82 8.74
N ALA A 39 -20.93 -7.59 8.83
CA ALA A 39 -20.66 -6.71 9.96
C ALA A 39 -21.18 -7.30 11.28
N VAL A 40 -22.36 -7.93 11.26
CA VAL A 40 -22.90 -8.69 12.41
C VAL A 40 -22.05 -9.94 12.67
N ASN A 41 -21.61 -10.65 11.64
CA ASN A 41 -20.73 -11.81 11.76
C ASN A 41 -19.41 -11.46 12.47
N THR A 42 -18.74 -10.39 12.04
CA THR A 42 -17.48 -9.91 12.61
C THR A 42 -17.67 -9.31 14.01
N ALA A 43 -18.74 -8.53 14.23
CA ALA A 43 -18.97 -7.89 15.54
C ALA A 43 -19.28 -8.90 16.66
N PHE A 44 -19.83 -10.07 16.33
CA PHE A 44 -20.25 -11.09 17.29
C PHE A 44 -19.52 -12.44 17.13
N ASP A 45 -18.52 -12.52 16.23
CA ASP A 45 -17.71 -13.72 15.93
C ASP A 45 -18.56 -14.97 15.61
N LEU A 46 -19.58 -14.81 14.76
CA LEU A 46 -20.65 -15.81 14.57
C LEU A 46 -20.35 -16.90 13.53
N ASN A 47 -19.17 -16.90 12.89
CA ASN A 47 -18.75 -17.86 11.85
C ASN A 47 -19.85 -18.21 10.82
N LEU A 48 -20.61 -17.21 10.40
CA LEU A 48 -21.75 -17.35 9.51
C LEU A 48 -21.30 -17.64 8.06
N ALA A 49 -22.09 -18.44 7.35
CA ALA A 49 -21.89 -18.73 5.94
C ALA A 49 -23.20 -18.60 5.16
N LEU A 50 -23.10 -18.10 3.93
CA LEU A 50 -24.20 -18.08 2.97
C LEU A 50 -24.31 -19.45 2.30
N ALA A 51 -25.33 -20.21 2.68
CA ALA A 51 -25.66 -21.47 2.02
C ALA A 51 -26.87 -21.29 1.09
N THR A 52 -26.74 -21.77 -0.14
CA THR A 52 -27.89 -21.98 -1.04
C THR A 52 -28.15 -23.48 -1.15
N ARG A 53 -29.38 -23.87 -1.49
CA ARG A 53 -29.80 -25.28 -1.55
C ARG A 53 -28.94 -26.03 -2.57
N GLY A 54 -28.00 -26.85 -2.09
CA GLY A 54 -27.10 -27.68 -2.92
C GLY A 54 -25.66 -27.18 -3.09
N SER A 55 -25.27 -26.06 -2.47
CA SER A 55 -23.87 -25.58 -2.46
C SER A 55 -23.25 -25.67 -1.06
N PRO A 56 -21.97 -26.04 -0.91
CA PRO A 56 -21.25 -25.78 0.34
C PRO A 56 -21.32 -24.28 0.63
N GLY A 57 -21.55 -23.93 1.90
CA GLY A 57 -21.74 -22.54 2.31
C GLY A 57 -20.51 -21.70 2.01
N THR A 58 -20.71 -20.52 1.42
CA THR A 58 -19.62 -19.56 1.24
C THR A 58 -19.48 -18.77 2.54
N PRO A 59 -18.30 -18.78 3.20
CA PRO A 59 -18.12 -18.05 4.46
C PRO A 59 -18.34 -16.55 4.24
N LEU A 60 -18.98 -15.90 5.23
CA LEU A 60 -19.03 -14.44 5.26
C LEU A 60 -17.68 -13.88 5.71
N PRO A 61 -17.30 -12.69 5.21
CA PRO A 61 -16.16 -11.94 5.73
C PRO A 61 -16.11 -11.93 7.26
N SER A 62 -14.90 -12.14 7.80
CA SER A 62 -14.64 -12.18 9.24
C SER A 62 -13.78 -11.00 9.72
N HIS A 63 -13.17 -10.24 8.81
CA HIS A 63 -12.34 -9.08 9.13
C HIS A 63 -13.01 -7.77 8.73
N TRP A 64 -12.86 -6.71 9.54
CA TRP A 64 -13.47 -5.40 9.28
C TRP A 64 -13.03 -4.76 7.96
N GLU A 65 -11.81 -5.04 7.51
CA GLU A 65 -11.28 -4.57 6.23
C GLU A 65 -12.07 -5.15 5.04
N GLU A 66 -12.39 -6.44 5.10
CA GLU A 66 -13.18 -7.13 4.08
C GLU A 66 -14.63 -6.64 4.07
N VAL A 67 -15.21 -6.43 5.25
CA VAL A 67 -16.55 -5.84 5.42
C VAL A 67 -16.59 -4.42 4.85
N GLY A 68 -15.59 -3.61 5.16
CA GLY A 68 -15.45 -2.25 4.65
C GLY A 68 -15.31 -2.20 3.13
N GLY A 69 -14.50 -3.08 2.55
CA GLY A 69 -14.34 -3.22 1.10
C GLY A 69 -15.65 -3.58 0.39
N LEU A 70 -16.41 -4.54 0.94
CA LEU A 70 -17.71 -4.93 0.40
C LEU A 70 -18.75 -3.80 0.51
N ALA A 71 -18.74 -3.06 1.63
CA ALA A 71 -19.60 -1.90 1.84
C ALA A 71 -19.34 -0.82 0.78
N ALA A 72 -18.06 -0.45 0.61
CA ALA A 72 -17.63 0.57 -0.34
C ALA A 72 -17.98 0.17 -1.78
N GLY A 73 -17.71 -1.07 -2.19
CA GLY A 73 -18.06 -1.59 -3.50
C GLY A 73 -19.58 -1.56 -3.76
N SER A 74 -20.39 -1.91 -2.76
CA SER A 74 -21.86 -1.90 -2.87
C SER A 74 -22.41 -0.49 -3.06
N ILE A 75 -21.93 0.48 -2.26
CA ILE A 75 -22.32 1.89 -2.35
C ILE A 75 -21.90 2.47 -3.71
N LEU A 76 -20.70 2.14 -4.18
CA LEU A 76 -20.19 2.57 -5.48
C LEU A 76 -21.10 2.07 -6.63
N LEU A 77 -21.46 0.78 -6.63
CA LEU A 77 -22.33 0.20 -7.67
C LEU A 77 -23.72 0.86 -7.70
N ILE A 78 -24.32 1.11 -6.53
CA ILE A 78 -25.60 1.81 -6.42
C ILE A 78 -25.46 3.25 -6.94
N GLY A 79 -24.43 3.97 -6.47
CA GLY A 79 -24.16 5.35 -6.86
C GLY A 79 -23.96 5.50 -8.37
N LEU A 80 -23.16 4.62 -8.99
CA LEU A 80 -22.90 4.62 -10.43
C LEU A 80 -24.17 4.32 -11.24
N SER A 81 -25.00 3.40 -10.75
CA SER A 81 -26.27 3.02 -11.40
C SER A 81 -27.29 4.17 -11.38
N LEU A 82 -27.40 4.87 -10.24
CA LEU A 82 -28.26 6.05 -10.11
C LEU A 82 -27.74 7.21 -10.95
N PHE A 83 -26.43 7.44 -10.95
CA PHE A 83 -25.77 8.46 -11.76
C PHE A 83 -26.00 8.23 -13.26
N GLY A 84 -25.73 7.02 -13.75
CA GLY A 84 -25.95 6.66 -15.15
C GLY A 84 -27.40 6.83 -15.58
N SER A 85 -28.36 6.46 -14.70
CA SER A 85 -29.78 6.66 -14.95
C SER A 85 -30.14 8.15 -15.08
N LYS A 86 -29.58 9.01 -14.21
CA LYS A 86 -29.78 10.47 -14.26
C LYS A 86 -29.22 11.08 -15.54
N VAL A 87 -28.00 10.71 -15.92
CA VAL A 87 -27.35 11.17 -17.17
C VAL A 87 -28.17 10.73 -18.39
N ALA A 88 -28.63 9.49 -18.42
CA ALA A 88 -29.46 8.97 -19.51
C ALA A 88 -30.79 9.73 -19.66
N ASN A 89 -31.44 10.08 -18.53
CA ASN A 89 -32.65 10.89 -18.53
C ASN A 89 -32.37 12.31 -19.05
N MET A 90 -31.34 12.99 -18.54
CA MET A 90 -30.96 14.32 -19.02
C MET A 90 -30.63 14.32 -20.53
N PHE A 91 -29.92 13.31 -21.02
CA PHE A 91 -29.57 13.19 -22.43
C PHE A 91 -30.80 12.98 -23.32
N ARG A 92 -31.78 12.18 -22.83
CA ARG A 92 -33.07 11.99 -23.50
C ARG A 92 -33.88 13.29 -23.53
N ASP A 93 -33.93 14.02 -22.42
CA ASP A 93 -34.69 15.27 -22.30
C ASP A 93 -34.09 16.37 -23.19
N ALA A 94 -32.78 16.33 -23.45
CA ALA A 94 -32.09 17.21 -24.39
C ALA A 94 -32.33 16.88 -25.89
N LYS A 95 -33.38 16.12 -26.23
CA LYS A 95 -33.69 15.77 -27.63
C LYS A 95 -33.95 17.03 -28.47
N GLY A 96 -33.29 17.11 -29.63
CA GLY A 96 -33.36 18.27 -30.53
C GLY A 96 -32.40 19.40 -30.16
N LYS A 97 -31.62 19.28 -29.08
CA LYS A 97 -30.60 20.26 -28.65
C LYS A 97 -29.21 19.61 -28.64
N PRO A 98 -28.53 19.52 -29.80
CA PRO A 98 -27.27 18.76 -29.92
C PRO A 98 -26.16 19.30 -29.03
N ALA A 99 -26.01 20.63 -28.90
CA ALA A 99 -25.02 21.24 -28.01
C ALA A 99 -25.23 20.85 -26.53
N LEU A 100 -26.48 20.81 -26.07
CA LEU A 100 -26.82 20.43 -24.70
C LEU A 100 -26.48 18.95 -24.44
N ARG A 101 -26.72 18.07 -25.42
CA ARG A 101 -26.37 16.65 -25.33
C ARG A 101 -24.87 16.41 -25.19
N VAL A 102 -24.07 17.14 -25.97
CA VAL A 102 -22.61 17.09 -25.85
C VAL A 102 -22.18 17.58 -24.46
N GLY A 103 -22.73 18.70 -23.99
CA GLY A 103 -22.44 19.22 -22.65
C GLY A 103 -22.76 18.24 -21.52
N ILE A 104 -23.87 17.51 -21.61
CA ILE A 104 -24.25 16.48 -20.63
C ILE A 104 -23.24 15.33 -20.60
N LEU A 105 -22.82 14.84 -21.77
CA LEU A 105 -21.86 13.73 -21.85
C LEU A 105 -20.47 14.16 -21.35
N VAL A 106 -19.99 15.32 -21.77
CA VAL A 106 -18.70 15.86 -21.33
C VAL A 106 -18.71 16.13 -19.83
N GLY A 107 -19.77 16.74 -19.29
CA GLY A 107 -19.92 16.98 -17.86
C GLY A 107 -19.99 15.69 -17.05
N ALA A 108 -20.68 14.67 -17.55
CA ALA A 108 -20.73 13.36 -16.90
C ALA A 108 -19.35 12.67 -16.89
N LEU A 109 -18.62 12.75 -18.00
CA LEU A 109 -17.26 12.21 -18.09
C LEU A 109 -16.30 12.94 -17.14
N ALA A 110 -16.35 14.27 -17.10
CA ALA A 110 -15.53 15.07 -16.20
C ALA A 110 -15.82 14.74 -14.72
N LEU A 111 -17.10 14.58 -14.34
CA LEU A 111 -17.47 14.17 -12.99
C LEU A 111 -16.95 12.76 -12.65
N LEU A 112 -17.06 11.81 -13.57
CA LEU A 112 -16.53 10.46 -13.35
C LEU A 112 -15.00 10.47 -13.18
N LEU A 113 -14.29 11.27 -13.98
CA LEU A 113 -12.84 11.43 -13.84
C LEU A 113 -12.46 12.04 -12.49
N MET A 114 -13.17 13.08 -12.05
CA MET A 114 -12.92 13.74 -10.75
C MET A 114 -13.20 12.80 -9.58
N VAL A 115 -14.35 12.09 -9.59
CA VAL A 115 -14.70 11.13 -8.53
C VAL A 115 -13.73 9.95 -8.54
N GLY A 116 -13.40 9.41 -9.72
CA GLY A 116 -12.44 8.31 -9.86
C GLY A 116 -11.06 8.68 -9.31
N ARG A 117 -10.56 9.88 -9.64
CA ARG A 117 -9.29 10.39 -9.08
C ARG A 117 -9.37 10.57 -7.57
N GLY A 118 -10.45 11.14 -7.04
CA GLY A 118 -10.63 11.28 -5.59
C GLY A 118 -10.64 9.93 -4.86
N LEU A 119 -11.28 8.91 -5.44
CA LEU A 119 -11.33 7.56 -4.88
C LEU A 119 -9.96 6.88 -4.91
N GLN A 120 -9.18 7.08 -5.98
CA GLN A 120 -7.81 6.59 -6.07
C GLN A 120 -6.91 7.22 -5.01
N VAL A 121 -6.94 8.55 -4.86
CA VAL A 121 -6.16 9.27 -3.83
C VAL A 121 -6.54 8.79 -2.43
N MET A 122 -7.84 8.64 -2.16
CA MET A 122 -8.32 8.14 -0.87
C MET A 122 -7.85 6.70 -0.60
N ALA A 123 -7.91 5.82 -1.60
CA ALA A 123 -7.45 4.44 -1.47
C ALA A 123 -5.94 4.39 -1.20
N LEU A 124 -5.15 5.16 -1.95
CA LEU A 124 -3.71 5.25 -1.75
C LEU A 124 -3.38 5.81 -0.36
N THR A 125 -4.08 6.87 0.07
CA THR A 125 -3.87 7.47 1.40
C THR A 125 -4.24 6.49 2.52
N MET A 126 -5.29 5.66 2.36
CA MET A 126 -5.61 4.63 3.34
C MET A 126 -4.58 3.51 3.40
N THR A 127 -4.02 3.10 2.25
CA THR A 127 -3.02 2.03 2.18
C THR A 127 -1.64 2.48 2.66
N TYR A 128 -1.21 3.68 2.25
CA TYR A 128 0.14 4.18 2.49
C TYR A 128 0.22 5.17 3.65
N GLY A 129 -0.92 5.68 4.13
CA GLY A 129 -1.01 6.64 5.23
C GLY A 129 -0.99 8.11 4.78
N SER A 130 -0.30 8.41 3.68
CA SER A 130 -0.25 9.72 3.04
C SER A 130 0.10 9.58 1.55
N MET A 131 -0.20 10.61 0.74
CA MET A 131 0.27 10.68 -0.65
C MET A 131 1.79 10.81 -0.70
N LEU A 132 2.38 11.56 0.23
CA LEU A 132 3.83 11.64 0.40
C LEU A 132 4.46 10.25 0.55
N ALA A 133 3.96 9.42 1.46
CA ALA A 133 4.48 8.06 1.64
C ALA A 133 4.30 7.17 0.41
N TYR A 134 3.22 7.37 -0.36
CA TYR A 134 3.03 6.68 -1.64
C TYR A 134 4.09 7.09 -2.68
N TYR A 135 4.41 8.38 -2.79
CA TYR A 135 5.46 8.82 -3.72
C TYR A 135 6.87 8.41 -3.27
N CYS A 136 7.07 8.18 -1.97
CA CYS A 136 8.31 7.62 -1.44
C CYS A 136 8.49 6.10 -1.72
N THR A 137 7.60 5.45 -2.46
CA THR A 137 7.80 4.08 -2.99
C THR A 137 8.55 4.11 -4.33
N ASP A 138 8.55 3.01 -5.09
CA ASP A 138 9.06 2.92 -6.47
C ASP A 138 8.34 3.80 -7.52
N VAL A 139 7.24 4.49 -7.16
CA VAL A 139 6.39 5.19 -8.13
C VAL A 139 6.70 6.68 -8.28
N GLY A 140 7.02 7.38 -7.18
CA GLY A 140 7.17 8.84 -7.21
C GLY A 140 8.54 9.30 -7.68
N SER A 141 8.56 10.38 -8.46
CA SER A 141 9.79 11.12 -8.74
C SER A 141 10.19 12.01 -7.55
N ILE A 142 11.40 12.58 -7.59
CA ILE A 142 11.82 13.57 -6.58
C ILE A 142 10.85 14.76 -6.60
N GLU A 143 10.40 15.20 -7.78
CA GLU A 143 9.46 16.31 -7.92
C GLU A 143 8.10 16.00 -7.30
N ASP A 144 7.57 14.78 -7.47
CA ASP A 144 6.31 14.37 -6.83
C ASP A 144 6.42 14.40 -5.30
N VAL A 145 7.59 14.01 -4.76
CA VAL A 145 7.86 14.07 -3.32
C VAL A 145 7.92 15.54 -2.88
N GLU A 146 8.71 16.38 -3.57
CA GLU A 146 8.86 17.81 -3.26
C GLU A 146 7.53 18.56 -3.25
N ASP A 147 6.64 18.28 -4.21
CA ASP A 147 5.30 18.87 -4.30
C ASP A 147 4.41 18.51 -3.09
N GLU A 148 4.60 17.34 -2.50
CA GLU A 148 3.84 16.86 -1.33
C GLU A 148 4.50 17.20 0.01
N LEU A 149 5.68 17.84 0.03
CA LEU A 149 6.33 18.26 1.28
C LEU A 149 5.70 19.51 1.89
N ASP A 150 5.04 20.36 1.09
CA ASP A 150 4.41 21.58 1.60
C ASP A 150 3.22 21.23 2.53
N GLY A 151 3.40 21.49 3.82
CA GLY A 151 2.42 21.15 4.85
C GLY A 151 2.42 19.68 5.28
N ALA A 152 3.44 18.90 4.91
CA ALA A 152 3.60 17.54 5.40
C ALA A 152 3.66 17.49 6.94
N THR A 153 2.89 16.59 7.55
CA THR A 153 2.94 16.38 9.01
C THR A 153 4.13 15.51 9.39
N PRO A 154 4.61 15.56 10.64
CA PRO A 154 5.66 14.66 11.12
C PRO A 154 5.34 13.18 10.85
N GLU A 155 4.10 12.75 11.05
CA GLU A 155 3.66 11.38 10.79
C GLU A 155 3.66 11.00 9.31
N ALA A 156 3.56 11.98 8.41
CA ALA A 156 3.67 11.75 6.97
C ALA A 156 5.13 11.64 6.53
N LEU A 157 6.02 12.42 7.15
CA LEU A 157 7.47 12.36 6.94
C LEU A 157 8.06 11.06 7.46
N ASP A 158 7.71 10.64 8.68
CA ASP A 158 8.14 9.36 9.26
C ASP A 158 7.69 8.18 8.37
N ARG A 159 6.41 8.17 7.96
CA ARG A 159 5.90 7.15 7.04
C ARG A 159 6.60 7.16 5.68
N CYS A 160 6.93 8.33 5.14
CA CYS A 160 7.69 8.40 3.90
C CYS A 160 9.10 7.82 4.08
N LEU A 161 9.78 8.15 5.17
CA LEU A 161 11.11 7.62 5.51
C LEU A 161 11.09 6.09 5.67
N ASP A 162 10.02 5.51 6.22
CA ASP A 162 9.85 4.06 6.25
C ASP A 162 9.70 3.46 4.85
N ARG A 163 8.95 4.14 3.96
CA ARG A 163 8.77 3.67 2.58
C ARG A 163 10.05 3.77 1.77
N THR A 164 10.88 4.78 1.99
CA THR A 164 12.18 4.83 1.30
C THR A 164 13.03 3.62 1.66
N ALA A 165 12.96 3.14 2.91
CA ALA A 165 13.66 1.94 3.33
C ALA A 165 13.08 0.66 2.73
N GLN A 166 11.75 0.59 2.59
CA GLN A 166 11.09 -0.57 1.99
C GLN A 166 11.41 -0.73 0.49
N TRP A 167 11.65 0.39 -0.20
CA TRP A 167 11.84 0.44 -1.65
C TRP A 167 13.26 0.85 -2.07
N ASP A 168 14.20 0.86 -1.13
CA ASP A 168 15.61 1.21 -1.33
C ASP A 168 15.83 2.58 -2.02
N ARG A 169 14.98 3.56 -1.71
CA ARG A 169 14.97 4.92 -2.31
C ARG A 169 15.96 5.86 -1.63
N HIS A 170 17.25 5.56 -1.76
CA HIS A 170 18.31 6.40 -1.18
C HIS A 170 18.38 7.80 -1.78
N ASP A 171 17.91 7.96 -3.02
CA ASP A 171 17.83 9.21 -3.77
C ASP A 171 16.90 10.24 -3.13
N LEU A 172 15.91 9.79 -2.34
CA LEU A 172 14.95 10.65 -1.67
C LEU A 172 15.42 11.12 -0.28
N LEU A 173 16.45 10.49 0.29
CA LEU A 173 16.83 10.71 1.70
C LEU A 173 17.24 12.15 1.98
N ASP A 174 18.04 12.78 1.12
CA ASP A 174 18.42 14.20 1.28
C ASP A 174 17.19 15.10 1.35
N THR A 175 16.24 14.88 0.44
CA THR A 175 15.02 15.69 0.30
C THR A 175 14.15 15.57 1.55
N ILE A 176 13.88 14.35 2.01
CA ILE A 176 12.93 14.13 3.11
C ILE A 176 13.54 14.47 4.47
N ILE A 177 14.83 14.18 4.68
CA ILE A 177 15.55 14.59 5.90
C ILE A 177 15.70 16.12 5.92
N GLY A 178 15.98 16.75 4.78
CA GLY A 178 16.01 18.20 4.63
C GLY A 178 14.67 18.87 4.95
N ALA A 179 13.56 18.18 4.71
CA ALA A 179 12.21 18.62 5.06
C ALA A 179 11.81 18.36 6.53
N GLY A 180 12.68 17.72 7.32
CA GLY A 180 12.49 17.50 8.75
C GLY A 180 12.12 16.07 9.15
N ALA A 181 12.12 15.10 8.22
CA ALA A 181 12.10 13.70 8.60
C ALA A 181 13.32 13.38 9.47
N ASN A 182 13.18 12.43 10.39
CA ASN A 182 14.29 12.05 11.26
C ASN A 182 14.25 10.56 11.58
N PHE A 183 15.43 9.97 11.83
CA PHE A 183 15.56 8.54 12.05
C PHE A 183 14.95 8.02 13.36
N LYS A 184 14.55 8.90 14.29
CA LYS A 184 14.08 8.46 15.62
C LYS A 184 12.70 7.84 15.58
N ASP A 185 11.94 8.08 14.51
CA ASP A 185 10.55 7.67 14.37
C ASP A 185 9.76 8.03 15.64
N GLU A 186 9.65 9.33 15.91
CA GLU A 186 9.07 9.83 17.17
C GLU A 186 7.55 9.61 17.22
N THR A 187 6.91 9.35 16.09
CA THR A 187 5.46 9.28 15.95
C THR A 187 4.87 7.86 15.95
N SER A 188 5.68 6.81 15.72
CA SER A 188 5.23 5.42 15.77
C SER A 188 5.28 4.79 17.16
N GLU A 189 4.27 3.98 17.49
CA GLU A 189 4.29 3.08 18.66
C GLU A 189 5.17 1.83 18.42
N HIS A 190 5.45 1.50 17.14
CA HIS A 190 6.29 0.39 16.71
C HIS A 190 7.49 0.94 15.95
N ARG A 191 8.44 1.53 16.68
CA ARG A 191 9.61 2.16 16.08
C ARG A 191 10.48 1.10 15.43
N SER A 192 10.84 1.30 14.17
CA SER A 192 11.81 0.45 13.50
C SER A 192 12.90 1.29 12.86
N CYS A 193 14.16 0.88 13.03
CA CYS A 193 15.24 1.53 12.33
C CYS A 193 15.14 1.21 10.84
N VAL A 194 15.08 2.24 9.98
CA VAL A 194 15.06 2.08 8.51
C VAL A 194 16.18 1.21 7.96
N LEU A 195 17.31 1.15 8.66
CA LEU A 195 18.46 0.33 8.27
C LEU A 195 18.23 -1.17 8.50
N THR A 196 17.20 -1.59 9.23
CA THR A 196 16.87 -3.01 9.42
C THR A 196 16.20 -3.63 8.20
N SER A 197 15.64 -2.82 7.30
CA SER A 197 15.08 -3.27 6.03
C SER A 197 16.13 -3.84 5.09
N ASP A 198 15.73 -4.60 4.08
CA ASP A 198 16.61 -5.06 3.01
C ASP A 198 16.90 -3.89 2.07
N VAL A 199 17.97 -3.15 2.38
CA VAL A 199 18.42 -1.95 1.66
C VAL A 199 19.87 -2.09 1.23
N SER A 200 20.20 -1.47 0.11
CA SER A 200 21.53 -1.50 -0.51
C SER A 200 22.59 -0.78 0.32
N LEU A 201 23.85 -1.04 -0.02
CA LEU A 201 24.98 -0.30 0.55
C LEU A 201 24.87 1.22 0.30
N GLU A 202 24.33 1.63 -0.85
CA GLU A 202 24.15 3.05 -1.20
C GLU A 202 23.19 3.73 -0.21
N TYR A 203 22.07 3.07 0.10
CA TYR A 203 21.11 3.55 1.10
C TYR A 203 21.73 3.64 2.49
N VAL A 204 22.44 2.59 2.93
CA VAL A 204 23.10 2.57 4.23
C VAL A 204 24.07 3.73 4.35
N ASN A 205 25.00 3.87 3.39
CA ASN A 205 25.98 4.96 3.41
C ASN A 205 25.31 6.33 3.42
N LYS A 206 24.23 6.51 2.65
CA LYS A 206 23.53 7.78 2.59
C LYS A 206 22.82 8.12 3.89
N ALA A 207 22.15 7.16 4.50
CA ALA A 207 21.52 7.34 5.81
C ALA A 207 22.55 7.65 6.91
N LEU A 208 23.71 6.99 6.89
CA LEU A 208 24.83 7.27 7.80
C LEU A 208 25.39 8.69 7.60
N GLU A 209 25.58 9.11 6.35
CA GLU A 209 26.00 10.49 6.01
C GLU A 209 25.02 11.53 6.58
N LEU A 210 23.73 11.22 6.52
CA LEU A 210 22.64 12.07 7.04
C LEU A 210 22.44 11.95 8.56
N GLY A 211 23.29 11.20 9.27
CA GLY A 211 23.34 11.17 10.72
C GLY A 211 22.48 10.09 11.37
N ALA A 212 22.18 8.99 10.67
CA ALA A 212 21.69 7.78 11.34
C ALA A 212 22.76 7.26 12.31
N THR A 213 22.36 6.88 13.52
CA THR A 213 23.20 6.37 14.60
C THR A 213 22.43 5.34 15.45
N PRO A 214 23.10 4.52 16.27
CA PRO A 214 22.41 3.62 17.20
C PRO A 214 21.48 4.34 18.20
N GLY A 215 21.77 5.61 18.52
CA GLY A 215 21.00 6.37 19.51
C GLY A 215 19.77 7.07 18.95
N ASN A 216 19.63 7.14 17.62
CA ASN A 216 18.54 7.84 16.97
C ASN A 216 17.84 7.03 15.89
N CYS A 217 18.14 5.74 15.74
CA CYS A 217 17.43 4.83 14.85
C CYS A 217 16.72 3.81 15.75
N GLY A 218 15.38 3.82 15.75
CA GLY A 218 14.55 3.12 16.73
C GLY A 218 14.80 1.61 16.85
N ASP A 219 14.57 1.08 18.05
CA ASP A 219 14.43 -0.34 18.42
C ASP A 219 15.16 -1.35 17.53
N THR A 220 16.48 -1.42 17.66
CA THR A 220 17.29 -2.61 17.29
C THR A 220 18.74 -2.32 17.63
N LEU A 221 19.17 -2.68 18.84
CA LEU A 221 20.61 -2.81 19.09
C LEU A 221 21.24 -3.76 18.05
N ALA A 222 20.45 -4.69 17.50
CA ALA A 222 20.85 -5.76 16.59
C ALA A 222 20.69 -5.46 15.09
N VAL A 223 20.87 -4.22 14.61
CA VAL A 223 20.82 -3.91 13.16
C VAL A 223 21.77 -4.80 12.35
N ILE A 224 23.01 -4.96 12.84
CA ILE A 224 24.02 -5.82 12.19
C ILE A 224 23.53 -7.27 12.12
N GLN A 225 23.02 -7.82 13.23
CA GLN A 225 22.46 -9.16 13.24
C GLN A 225 21.33 -9.33 12.22
N ARG A 226 20.41 -8.36 12.15
CA ARG A 226 19.30 -8.40 11.20
C ARG A 226 19.79 -8.41 9.76
N LYS A 227 20.79 -7.59 9.41
CA LYS A 227 21.41 -7.58 8.08
C LYS A 227 21.99 -8.92 7.68
N VAL A 228 22.70 -9.57 8.60
CA VAL A 228 23.26 -10.90 8.35
C VAL A 228 22.16 -11.96 8.21
N LEU A 229 21.15 -11.91 9.09
CA LEU A 229 20.03 -12.86 9.08
C LEU A 229 19.20 -12.81 7.78
N THR A 230 19.06 -11.64 7.17
CA THR A 230 18.26 -11.46 5.95
C THR A 230 19.12 -11.42 4.68
N ALA A 231 20.41 -11.72 4.77
CA ALA A 231 21.32 -11.67 3.63
C ALA A 231 20.85 -12.62 2.51
N GLN A 232 20.79 -12.11 1.28
CA GLN A 232 20.37 -12.91 0.14
C GLN A 232 21.50 -13.84 -0.34
N PRO A 233 21.18 -15.02 -0.92
CA PRO A 233 22.21 -15.88 -1.51
C PRO A 233 23.07 -15.15 -2.55
N GLY A 234 24.38 -15.12 -2.34
CA GLY A 234 25.33 -14.44 -3.22
C GLY A 234 25.61 -12.96 -2.89
N SER A 235 25.03 -12.44 -1.80
CA SER A 235 25.22 -11.04 -1.34
C SER A 235 26.32 -10.85 -0.29
N ASP A 236 27.13 -11.88 -0.01
CA ASP A 236 28.11 -11.88 1.10
C ASP A 236 29.07 -10.67 1.07
N GLU A 237 29.63 -10.34 -0.09
CA GLU A 237 30.55 -9.19 -0.24
C GLU A 237 29.86 -7.85 0.07
N GLU A 238 28.62 -7.66 -0.41
CA GLU A 238 27.86 -6.44 -0.13
C GLU A 238 27.43 -6.39 1.34
N THR A 239 27.01 -7.52 1.90
CA THR A 239 26.65 -7.66 3.31
C THR A 239 27.84 -7.32 4.20
N ALA A 240 29.04 -7.81 3.87
CA ALA A 240 30.27 -7.48 4.58
C ALA A 240 30.58 -5.98 4.56
N GLN A 241 30.36 -5.31 3.42
CA GLN A 241 30.54 -3.86 3.29
C GLN A 241 29.50 -3.08 4.12
N ILE A 242 28.24 -3.51 4.11
CA ILE A 242 27.17 -2.93 4.93
C ILE A 242 27.51 -3.09 6.42
N VAL A 243 27.92 -4.29 6.84
CA VAL A 243 28.30 -4.58 8.23
C VAL A 243 29.48 -3.72 8.64
N GLN A 244 30.52 -3.60 7.81
CA GLN A 244 31.66 -2.73 8.08
C GLN A 244 31.22 -1.26 8.26
N ALA A 245 30.37 -0.74 7.38
CA ALA A 245 29.88 0.63 7.47
C ALA A 245 29.10 0.88 8.78
N LEU A 246 28.27 -0.08 9.19
CA LEU A 246 27.53 -0.01 10.45
C LEU A 246 28.46 -0.08 11.68
N LEU A 247 29.48 -0.95 11.65
CA LEU A 247 30.48 -1.04 12.72
C LEU A 247 31.26 0.27 12.88
N ASP A 248 31.72 0.85 11.77
CA ASP A 248 32.45 2.12 11.74
C ASP A 248 31.62 3.27 12.30
N ALA A 249 30.30 3.20 12.13
CA ALA A 249 29.35 4.19 12.64
C ALA A 249 28.83 3.86 14.07
N GLY A 250 29.38 2.82 14.71
CA GLY A 250 29.22 2.54 16.14
C GLY A 250 28.11 1.55 16.50
N TRP A 251 27.55 0.83 15.53
CA TRP A 251 26.61 -0.27 15.82
C TRP A 251 27.34 -1.47 16.44
N SER A 252 26.66 -2.18 17.33
CA SER A 252 27.22 -3.32 18.05
C SER A 252 27.22 -4.58 17.19
N ALA A 253 28.37 -5.26 17.11
CA ALA A 253 28.49 -6.58 16.50
C ALA A 253 27.80 -7.69 17.33
N ASP A 254 27.69 -7.47 18.64
CA ASP A 254 27.25 -8.48 19.62
C ASP A 254 25.77 -8.35 20.01
N ALA A 255 25.08 -7.33 19.52
CA ALA A 255 23.67 -7.17 19.85
C ALA A 255 22.81 -8.24 19.17
N THR A 256 21.81 -8.71 19.91
CA THR A 256 20.87 -9.75 19.47
C THR A 256 19.44 -9.28 19.64
N ASP A 257 18.57 -9.86 18.81
CA ASP A 257 17.12 -9.73 18.90
C ASP A 257 16.58 -10.69 19.98
N GLU A 258 15.59 -10.27 20.77
CA GLU A 258 14.97 -11.12 21.80
C GLU A 258 14.31 -12.36 21.18
N ASP A 259 13.77 -12.24 19.97
CA ASP A 259 13.13 -13.34 19.24
C ASP A 259 14.14 -14.30 18.59
N ASN A 260 15.39 -13.86 18.42
CA ASN A 260 16.48 -14.67 17.88
C ASN A 260 17.80 -14.35 18.61
N PRO A 261 18.16 -15.10 19.66
CA PRO A 261 19.34 -14.80 20.47
C PRO A 261 20.67 -15.15 19.79
N LYS A 262 20.67 -15.65 18.53
CA LYS A 262 21.90 -16.00 17.82
C LYS A 262 22.68 -14.74 17.43
N HIS A 263 23.98 -14.71 17.73
CA HIS A 263 24.85 -13.61 17.29
C HIS A 263 25.05 -13.58 15.77
N ALA A 264 25.33 -12.38 15.25
CA ALA A 264 25.58 -12.14 13.82
C ALA A 264 26.69 -13.05 13.26
N LEU A 265 27.77 -13.26 14.01
CA LEU A 265 28.89 -14.10 13.57
C LEU A 265 28.49 -15.58 13.45
N ALA A 266 27.67 -16.09 14.37
CA ALA A 266 27.16 -17.45 14.31
C ALA A 266 26.28 -17.64 13.06
N ILE A 267 25.39 -16.68 12.77
CA ILE A 267 24.52 -16.68 11.58
C ILE A 267 25.37 -16.66 10.31
N ALA A 268 26.35 -15.74 10.22
CA ALA A 268 27.22 -15.61 9.05
C ALA A 268 27.94 -16.93 8.72
N ARG A 269 28.42 -17.65 9.72
CA ARG A 269 29.10 -18.94 9.52
C ARG A 269 28.15 -20.07 9.14
N GLU A 270 26.97 -20.14 9.76
CA GLU A 270 25.94 -21.12 9.44
C GLU A 270 25.49 -21.01 7.97
N ASP A 271 25.33 -19.78 7.50
CA ASP A 271 24.87 -19.46 6.14
C ASP A 271 26.01 -19.39 5.11
N GLY A 272 27.26 -19.58 5.53
CA GLY A 272 28.43 -19.60 4.64
C GLY A 272 28.84 -18.22 4.09
N LEU A 273 28.52 -17.14 4.81
CA LEU A 273 28.87 -15.76 4.52
C LEU A 273 30.31 -15.45 5.00
N GLY A 274 31.29 -15.97 4.29
CA GLY A 274 32.71 -15.93 4.69
C GLY A 274 33.30 -14.52 4.77
N ALA A 275 32.97 -13.62 3.85
CA ALA A 275 33.42 -12.23 3.88
C ALA A 275 32.82 -11.48 5.06
N THR A 276 31.52 -11.67 5.29
CA THR A 276 30.79 -11.07 6.42
C THR A 276 31.32 -11.58 7.77
N ALA A 277 31.56 -12.89 7.89
CA ALA A 277 32.14 -13.49 9.09
C ALA A 277 33.53 -12.91 9.39
N ALA A 278 34.38 -12.72 8.38
CA ALA A 278 35.71 -12.13 8.56
C ALA A 278 35.66 -10.68 9.09
N VAL A 279 34.70 -9.86 8.63
CA VAL A 279 34.48 -8.50 9.14
C VAL A 279 34.06 -8.54 10.62
N LEU A 280 33.12 -9.41 10.96
CA LEU A 280 32.64 -9.56 12.35
C LEU A 280 33.74 -10.07 13.29
N GLU A 281 34.55 -11.04 12.86
CA GLU A 281 35.71 -11.54 13.62
C GLU A 281 36.75 -10.44 13.85
N ALA A 282 37.06 -9.64 12.82
CA ALA A 282 37.99 -8.53 12.93
C ALA A 282 37.50 -7.47 13.93
N ALA A 283 36.19 -7.30 14.06
CA ALA A 283 35.55 -6.42 15.05
C ALA A 283 35.46 -7.03 16.46
N GLY A 284 35.84 -8.30 16.63
CA GLY A 284 35.79 -9.00 17.92
C GLY A 284 34.41 -9.52 18.30
N ALA A 285 33.53 -9.77 17.32
CA ALA A 285 32.19 -10.31 17.56
C ALA A 285 32.22 -11.69 18.23
N SER A 286 31.25 -11.93 19.11
CA SER A 286 31.09 -13.18 19.86
C SER A 286 30.37 -14.25 19.03
N GLU A 287 30.79 -15.50 19.23
CA GLU A 287 30.08 -16.67 18.68
C GLU A 287 29.06 -17.27 19.65
N GLU A 288 29.20 -17.01 20.95
CA GLU A 288 28.44 -17.67 22.01
C GLU A 288 27.17 -16.88 22.36
N GLY A 289 26.02 -17.38 21.88
CA GLY A 289 24.65 -16.96 22.24
C GLY A 289 23.60 -17.89 21.64
#